data_AF-A0A938CQU7-F1
#
_entry.id   AF-A0A938CQU7-F1
#
_cell.length_a   1.000
_cell.length_b   1.000
_cell.length_c   1.000
_cell.angle_alpha   90.00
_cell.angle_beta   90.00
_cell.angle_gamma   90.00
#
_symmetry.space_group_name_H-M   'P 1'
#
loop_
_entity.id
_entity.type
_entity.pdbx_description
1 polymer ?
#
loop_
_entity_poly.entity_id
_entity_poly.type
_entity_poly.pdbx_seq_one_letter_code
_entity_poly.pdbx_strand_id
1 'polypeptide(L)' 'MKRATFVLAAGGTGGHLFPAQALAEELVRRGHLIH' A
#
# COMPACT_ATOMS: atom_id res chain seq x y z
N MET A 1 3.65 -9.59 -15.25
CA MET A 1 4.48 -8.81 -14.30
C MET A 1 4.81 -9.67 -13.09
N LYS A 2 5.96 -9.47 -12.44
CA LYS A 2 6.38 -10.30 -11.29
C LYS A 2 5.61 -9.86 -10.03
N ARG A 3 4.98 -10.81 -9.33
CA ARG A 3 4.30 -10.55 -8.05
C ARG A 3 5.32 -10.38 -6.93
N ALA A 4 5.08 -9.44 -6.02
CA ALA A 4 5.91 -9.16 -4.85
C ALA A 4 5.00 -8.89 -3.63
N THR A 5 5.60 -8.98 -2.45
CA THR A 5 4.96 -8.65 -1.18
C THR A 5 5.56 -7.36 -0.64
N PHE A 6 4.71 -6.41 -0.26
CA PHE A 6 5.10 -5.11 0.31
C PHE A 6 4.61 -5.02 1.74
N VAL A 7 5.37 -4.34 2.60
CA VAL A 7 4.93 -3.95 3.95
C VAL A 7 4.79 -2.44 3.97
N LEU A 8 3.62 -1.93 4.39
CA LEU A 8 3.38 -0.50 4.47
C LEU A 8 3.34 -0.05 5.93
N ALA A 9 4.25 0.85 6.29
CA ALA A 9 4.27 1.53 7.57
C ALA A 9 3.90 3.00 7.38
N ALA A 10 2.89 3.48 8.10
CA ALA A 10 2.43 4.87 8.02
C ALA A 10 2.16 5.42 9.43
N GLY A 11 2.29 6.74 9.58
CA GLY A 11 1.86 7.44 10.80
C GLY A 11 0.34 7.34 11.00
N GLY A 12 -0.13 7.49 12.24
CA GLY A 12 -1.55 7.30 12.59
C GLY A 12 -2.49 8.46 12.24
N THR A 13 -2.00 9.56 11.65
CA THR A 13 -2.85 10.70 11.26
C THR A 13 -3.32 10.59 9.82
N GLY A 14 -4.45 11.23 9.50
CA GLY A 14 -5.02 11.20 8.14
C GLY A 14 -4.03 11.56 7.03
N GLY A 15 -3.14 12.54 7.28
CA GLY A 15 -2.11 12.96 6.32
C GLY A 15 -1.12 11.86 5.92
N HIS A 16 -0.98 10.80 6.73
CA HIS A 16 -0.16 9.62 6.41
C HIS A 16 -1.01 8.42 5.98
N LEU A 17 -2.17 8.22 6.62
CA LEU A 17 -3.06 7.09 6.37
C LEU A 17 -3.68 7.12 4.97
N PHE A 18 -4.19 8.27 4.50
CA PHE A 18 -4.83 8.33 3.19
C PHE A 18 -3.85 8.09 2.03
N PRO A 19 -2.62 8.67 2.02
CA PRO A 19 -1.62 8.31 1.02
C PRO A 19 -1.19 6.84 1.09
N ALA A 20 -1.03 6.28 2.30
CA ALA A 20 -0.67 4.88 2.47
C ALA A 20 -1.77 3.94 1.93
N GLN A 21 -3.04 4.27 2.16
CA GLN A 21 -4.17 3.52 1.61
C GLN A 21 -4.23 3.63 0.08
N ALA A 22 -4.06 4.82 -0.48
CA ALA A 22 -4.05 5.00 -1.93
C ALA A 22 -2.93 4.20 -2.61
N LEU A 23 -1.74 4.14 -1.99
CA LEU A 23 -0.63 3.30 -2.45
C LEU A 23 -0.96 1.80 -2.33
N ALA A 24 -1.56 1.38 -1.22
CA ALA A 24 -1.98 0.01 -0.98
C ALA A 24 -2.96 -0.47 -2.08
N GLU A 25 -3.99 0.32 -2.38
CA GLU A 25 -4.98 0.06 -3.42
C GLU A 25 -4.31 -0.08 -4.80
N GLU A 26 -3.36 0.80 -5.12
CA GLU A 26 -2.64 0.76 -6.40
C GLU A 26 -1.73 -0.47 -6.52
N LEU A 27 -1.04 -0.86 -5.45
CA LEU A 27 -0.20 -2.07 -5.43
C LEU A 27 -1.05 -3.34 -5.62
N VAL A 28 -2.21 -3.40 -4.95
CA VAL A 28 -3.18 -4.50 -5.13
C VAL A 28 -3.69 -4.53 -6.57
N ARG A 29 -4.04 -3.37 -7.15
CA ARG A 29 -4.48 -3.26 -8.55
C ARG A 29 -3.42 -3.75 -9.55
N ARG A 30 -2.13 -3.59 -9.22
CA ARG A 30 -1.00 -4.11 -10.02
C ARG A 30 -0.73 -5.60 -9.79
N GLY A 31 -1.48 -6.26 -8.92
CA GLY A 31 -1.39 -7.69 -8.63
C GLY A 31 -0.36 -8.04 -7.55
N HIS A 32 0.01 -7.09 -6.68
CA HIS A 32 0.91 -7.31 -5.56
C HIS A 32 0.16 -7.65 -4.26
N LEU A 33 0.87 -8.27 -3.32
CA LEU A 33 0.37 -8.50 -1.96
C LEU A 33 0.91 -7.41 -1.03
N ILE A 34 0.09 -6.99 -0.07
CA ILE A 34 0.40 -5.98 0.93
C ILE A 34 0.16 -6.55 2.33
N HIS A 35 1.02 -6.18 3.27
CA HIS A 35 0.91 -6.45 4.71
C HIS A 35 1.04 -5.16 5.51
#